data_AF-A0A8S2RTR0-F1
#
_entry.id   AF-A0A8S2RTR0-F1
#
_cell.length_a   1.000
_cell.length_b   1.000
_cell.length_c   1.000
_cell.angle_alpha   90.00
_cell.angle_beta   90.00
_cell.angle_gamma   90.00
#
_symmetry.space_group_name_H-M   'P 1'
#
loop_
_entity.id
_entity.type
_entity.pdbx_description
1 polymer ?
#
loop_
_entity_poly.entity_id
_entity_poly.type
_entity_poly.pdbx_seq_one_letter_code
_entity_poly.pdbx_strand_id
1 'polypeptide(L)'
;IIGETGTGKSTLINYLTNLFHDGSLENLKIAIPTRYLKSNMSSIMPKHHEKFLDDITRCKTSQCTKYQFQVEQVYFNFFDTPGINDTGGYLADNENLNRI
;
A
#
# COMPACT_ATOMS: atom_id res chain seq x y z
N ILE A 1 4.17 -6.84 -4.39
CA ILE A 1 2.80 -7.36 -4.42
C ILE A 1 2.18 -6.86 -5.72
N ILE A 2 1.80 -7.76 -6.63
CA ILE A 2 1.22 -7.41 -7.93
C ILE A 2 -0.23 -7.89 -7.93
N GLY A 3 -1.14 -7.11 -8.53
CA GLY A 3 -2.55 -7.47 -8.62
C GLY A 3 -3.41 -6.30 -9.09
N GLU A 4 -4.65 -6.60 -9.44
CA GLU A 4 -5.59 -5.61 -9.98
C GLU A 4 -5.90 -4.47 -8.99
N THR A 5 -6.36 -3.35 -9.51
CA THR A 5 -6.90 -2.25 -8.71
C THR A 5 -8.04 -2.73 -7.80
N GLY A 6 -8.08 -2.27 -6.55
CA GLY A 6 -9.15 -2.63 -5.60
C GLY A 6 -9.01 -3.99 -4.90
N THR A 7 -8.00 -4.81 -5.23
CA THR A 7 -7.81 -6.16 -4.66
C THR A 7 -7.20 -6.20 -3.24
N GLY A 8 -6.92 -5.04 -2.63
CA GLY A 8 -6.47 -4.98 -1.23
C GLY A 8 -4.95 -5.08 -1.00
N LYS A 9 -4.11 -4.82 -2.02
CA LYS A 9 -2.64 -4.81 -1.89
C LYS A 9 -2.13 -3.92 -0.75
N SER A 10 -2.56 -2.66 -0.71
CA SER A 10 -2.19 -1.73 0.36
C SER A 10 -2.80 -2.10 1.72
N THR A 11 -3.96 -2.78 1.72
CA THR A 11 -4.54 -3.36 2.94
C THR A 11 -3.66 -4.48 3.50
N LEU A 12 -3.09 -5.33 2.64
CA LEU A 12 -2.12 -6.34 3.04
C LEU A 12 -0.87 -5.70 3.67
N ILE A 13 -0.36 -4.60 3.14
CA ILE A 13 0.75 -3.86 3.75
C ILE A 13 0.38 -3.35 5.16
N ASN A 14 -0.81 -2.78 5.35
CA ASN A 14 -1.27 -2.37 6.67
C ASN A 14 -1.43 -3.55 7.63
N TYR A 15 -1.90 -4.71 7.14
CA TYR A 15 -1.96 -5.92 7.94
C TYR A 15 -0.57 -6.34 8.43
N LEU A 16 0.42 -6.38 7.53
CA LEU A 16 1.82 -6.66 7.89
C LEU A 16 2.37 -5.61 8.86
N THR A 17 2.02 -4.34 8.69
CA THR A 17 2.44 -3.27 9.62
C THR A 17 1.89 -3.52 11.02
N ASN A 18 0.65 -3.98 11.16
CA ASN A 18 0.10 -4.37 12.46
C ASN A 18 0.83 -5.60 13.01
N LEU A 19 1.10 -6.61 12.18
CA LEU A 19 1.80 -7.83 12.59
C LEU A 19 3.22 -7.55 13.12
N PHE A 20 4.01 -6.74 12.41
CA PHE A 20 5.42 -6.49 12.74
C PHE A 20 5.65 -5.38 13.78
N HIS A 21 4.63 -4.57 14.09
CA HIS A 21 4.74 -3.44 15.03
C HIS A 21 3.70 -3.49 16.16
N ASP A 22 3.30 -4.70 16.56
CA ASP A 22 2.43 -4.96 17.71
C ASP A 22 1.13 -4.15 17.68
N GLY A 23 0.49 -4.13 16.50
CA GLY A 23 -0.81 -3.50 16.31
C GLY A 23 -1.93 -4.27 16.99
N SER A 24 -2.95 -3.54 17.44
CA SER A 24 -4.16 -4.11 18.04
C SER A 24 -5.41 -3.38 17.56
N LEU A 25 -6.60 -3.89 17.89
CA LEU A 25 -7.86 -3.22 17.56
C LEU A 25 -8.00 -1.84 18.24
N GLU A 26 -7.36 -1.66 19.40
CA GLU A 26 -7.34 -0.38 20.12
C GLU A 26 -6.20 0.54 19.64
N ASN A 27 -5.16 -0.04 19.03
CA ASN A 27 -3.97 0.68 18.58
C ASN A 27 -3.52 0.19 17.20
N LEU A 28 -4.33 0.49 16.18
CA LEU A 28 -4.05 0.11 14.80
C LEU A 28 -2.80 0.84 14.27
N LYS A 29 -1.91 0.09 13.63
CA LYS A 29 -0.74 0.61 12.92
C LYS A 29 -1.06 0.77 11.45
N ILE A 30 -1.12 2.00 10.98
CA ILE A 30 -1.53 2.34 9.62
C ILE A 30 -0.35 2.99 8.92
N ALA A 31 0.28 2.24 8.02
CA ALA A 31 1.36 2.74 7.16
C ALA A 31 0.79 3.51 5.97
N ILE A 32 -0.24 2.95 5.35
CA ILE A 32 -0.90 3.48 4.16
C ILE A 32 -2.30 3.97 4.56
N PRO A 33 -2.67 5.23 4.32
CA PRO A 33 -4.00 5.71 4.69
C PRO A 33 -5.09 4.98 3.91
N THR A 34 -6.26 4.90 4.51
CA THR A 34 -7.49 4.42 3.88
C THR A 34 -8.54 5.54 3.91
N ARG A 35 -9.70 5.33 3.29
CA ARG A 35 -10.84 6.26 3.42
C ARG A 35 -11.29 6.51 4.86
N TYR A 36 -11.01 5.60 5.79
CA TYR A 36 -11.46 5.70 7.19
C TYR A 36 -10.36 6.05 8.17
N LEU A 37 -9.11 5.73 7.85
CA LEU A 37 -7.98 5.83 8.76
C LEU A 37 -6.81 6.57 8.12
N LYS A 38 -6.30 7.58 8.81
CA LYS A 38 -5.06 8.28 8.42
C LYS A 38 -3.85 7.41 8.75
N SER A 39 -2.77 7.57 7.99
CA SER A 39 -1.48 6.97 8.34
C SER A 39 -0.98 7.55 9.66
N ASN A 40 -0.55 6.69 10.56
CA ASN A 40 0.00 7.05 11.88
C ASN A 40 1.41 6.46 12.11
N MET A 41 1.97 5.78 11.11
CA MET A 41 3.30 5.16 11.15
C MET A 41 4.33 5.91 10.29
N SER A 42 4.01 7.11 9.82
CA SER A 42 4.84 7.89 8.88
C SER A 42 6.24 8.28 9.40
N SER A 43 6.50 8.14 10.71
CA SER A 43 7.82 8.37 11.30
C SER A 43 8.79 7.21 11.09
N ILE A 44 8.28 6.00 10.85
CA ILE A 44 9.10 4.78 10.69
C ILE A 44 8.84 4.04 9.38
N MET A 45 7.72 4.32 8.72
CA MET A 45 7.34 3.77 7.42
C MET A 45 7.64 4.75 6.29
N PRO A 46 7.91 4.27 5.07
CA PRO A 46 8.12 5.14 3.92
C PRO A 46 6.87 5.98 3.64
N LYS A 47 7.09 7.11 2.96
CA LYS A 47 6.00 7.94 2.45
C LYS A 47 5.14 7.12 1.48
N HIS A 48 3.83 7.05 1.75
CA HIS A 48 2.88 6.43 0.84
C HIS A 48 2.61 7.31 -0.38
N HIS A 49 2.16 6.70 -1.47
CA HIS A 49 1.82 7.39 -2.72
C HIS A 49 0.35 7.18 -3.13
N GLU A 50 -0.51 6.91 -2.14
CA GLU A 50 -1.96 6.82 -2.31
C GLU A 50 -2.59 8.16 -2.74
N LYS A 51 -3.46 8.07 -3.75
CA LYS A 51 -4.36 9.11 -4.23
C LYS A 51 -5.79 8.56 -4.28
N PHE A 52 -6.78 9.43 -4.42
CA PHE A 52 -8.18 9.02 -4.64
C PHE A 52 -8.71 8.01 -3.60
N LEU A 53 -8.44 8.24 -2.31
CA LEU A 53 -8.76 7.29 -1.23
C LEU A 53 -10.24 6.86 -1.21
N ASP A 54 -11.13 7.74 -1.66
CA ASP A 54 -12.58 7.53 -1.70
C ASP A 54 -13.08 6.82 -2.97
N ASP A 55 -12.28 6.71 -4.02
CA ASP A 55 -12.65 6.07 -5.29
C ASP A 55 -12.04 4.68 -5.39
N ILE A 56 -12.87 3.63 -5.32
CA ILE A 56 -12.42 2.24 -5.38
C ILE A 56 -12.10 1.76 -6.80
N THR A 57 -12.58 2.49 -7.81
CA THR A 57 -12.47 2.09 -9.21
C THR A 57 -11.15 2.56 -9.83
N ARG A 58 -10.51 3.56 -9.19
CA ARG A 58 -9.23 4.14 -9.58
C ARG A 58 -8.06 3.56 -8.82
N CYS A 59 -6.94 3.42 -9.50
CA CYS A 59 -5.66 3.06 -8.93
C CYS A 59 -5.25 4.15 -7.95
N LYS A 60 -5.10 3.74 -6.68
CA LYS A 60 -4.76 4.66 -5.60
C LYS A 60 -3.26 4.79 -5.45
N THR A 61 -2.55 3.67 -5.53
CA THR A 61 -1.09 3.61 -5.42
C THR A 61 -0.44 4.16 -6.68
N SER A 62 0.09 5.38 -6.62
CA SER A 62 0.66 6.04 -7.82
C SER A 62 2.12 5.73 -8.08
N GLN A 63 2.83 5.07 -7.15
CA GLN A 63 4.24 4.70 -7.29
C GLN A 63 4.56 3.40 -6.54
N CYS A 64 5.47 2.60 -7.10
CA CYS A 64 6.02 1.45 -6.40
C CYS A 64 6.76 1.90 -5.13
N THR A 65 6.33 1.40 -3.97
CA THR A 65 6.89 1.80 -2.67
C THR A 65 7.36 0.57 -1.89
N LYS A 66 8.62 0.57 -1.43
CA LYS A 66 9.20 -0.51 -0.65
C LYS A 66 8.92 -0.32 0.84
N TYR A 67 8.17 -1.25 1.43
CA TYR A 67 7.96 -1.40 2.87
C TYR A 67 8.88 -2.50 3.40
N GLN A 68 9.69 -2.17 4.40
CA GLN A 68 10.68 -3.06 4.96
C GLN A 68 10.37 -3.32 6.44
N PHE A 69 10.30 -4.59 6.81
CA PHE A 69 10.13 -5.04 8.19
C PHE A 69 11.36 -5.85 8.61
N GLN A 70 11.70 -5.81 9.89
CA GLN A 70 12.87 -6.51 10.42
C GLN A 70 12.45 -7.40 11.58
N VAL A 71 12.88 -8.67 11.54
CA VAL A 71 12.79 -9.59 12.68
C VAL A 71 14.20 -10.11 12.91
N GLU A 72 14.75 -9.81 14.08
CA GLU A 72 16.15 -10.10 14.42
C GLU A 72 17.11 -9.54 13.35
N GLN A 73 17.77 -10.41 12.58
CA GLN A 73 18.73 -10.05 11.54
C GLN A 73 18.16 -10.22 10.11
N VAL A 74 16.88 -10.56 9.99
CA VAL A 74 16.21 -10.84 8.72
C VAL A 74 15.33 -9.66 8.31
N TYR A 75 15.48 -9.23 7.05
CA TYR A 75 14.69 -8.16 6.45
C TYR A 75 13.65 -8.71 5.48
N PHE A 76 12.38 -8.39 5.72
CA PHE A 76 11.27 -8.70 4.85
C PHE A 76 10.92 -7.45 4.04
N ASN A 77 11.06 -7.53 2.71
CA ASN A 77 10.77 -6.41 1.82
C ASN A 77 9.50 -6.69 1.02
N PHE A 78 8.52 -5.81 1.15
CA PHE A 78 7.27 -5.85 0.40
C PHE A 78 7.16 -4.58 -0.44
N PHE A 79 6.85 -4.77 -1.71
CA PHE A 79 6.66 -3.66 -2.65
C PHE A 79 5.16 -3.48 -2.87
N ASP A 80 4.61 -2.34 -2.46
CA ASP A 80 3.26 -1.94 -2.85
C ASP A 80 3.34 -1.35 -4.25
N THR A 81 2.56 -1.88 -5.18
CA THR A 81 2.64 -1.51 -6.61
C THR A 81 1.32 -0.92 -7.08
N PRO A 82 1.37 -0.01 -8.07
CA PRO A 82 0.17 0.41 -8.78
C PRO A 82 -0.68 -0.78 -9.24
N GLY A 83 -1.99 -0.66 -9.12
CA GLY A 83 -2.91 -1.66 -9.66
C GLY A 83 -2.93 -1.67 -11.17
N ILE A 84 -3.10 -2.87 -11.73
CA ILE A 84 -3.43 -3.08 -13.14
C ILE A 84 -4.96 -3.17 -13.31
N ASN A 85 -5.46 -3.01 -14.54
CA ASN A 85 -6.87 -3.10 -14.89
C ASN A 85 -7.74 -2.04 -14.19
N ASP A 86 -7.30 -0.77 -14.26
CA ASP A 86 -8.06 0.38 -13.76
C ASP A 86 -9.08 0.88 -14.81
N THR A 87 -10.15 1.55 -14.37
CA THR A 87 -11.10 2.35 -15.17
C THR A 87 -10.47 3.32 -16.18
N GLY A 88 -9.19 3.67 -16.03
CA GLY A 88 -8.42 4.45 -17.02
C GLY A 88 -8.13 3.70 -18.33
N GLY A 89 -8.43 2.39 -18.40
CA GLY A 89 -8.22 1.56 -19.58
C GLY A 89 -6.74 1.31 -19.90
N TYR A 90 -6.46 0.77 -21.08
CA TYR A 90 -5.14 0.31 -21.51
C TYR A 90 -4.00 1.32 -21.30
N LEU A 91 -4.24 2.61 -21.55
CA LEU A 91 -3.19 3.64 -21.40
C LEU A 91 -2.78 3.83 -19.94
N ALA A 92 -3.75 3.86 -19.02
CA ALA A 92 -3.47 3.95 -17.58
C ALA A 92 -2.77 2.70 -17.05
N ASP A 93 -3.15 1.53 -17.57
CA ASP A 93 -2.49 0.28 -17.22
C ASP A 93 -1.04 0.25 -17.70
N ASN A 94 -0.76 0.72 -18.91
CA ASN A 94 0.60 0.78 -19.45
C ASN A 94 1.48 1.77 -18.66
N GLU A 95 0.92 2.91 -18.24
CA GLU A 95 1.60 3.82 -17.31
C GLU A 95 1.88 3.17 -15.96
N ASN A 96 0.92 2.42 -15.41
CA ASN A 96 1.07 1.74 -14.14
C ASN A 96 2.14 0.65 -14.23
N LEU A 97 2.17 -0.14 -15.31
CA LEU A 97 3.21 -1.14 -15.57
C LEU A 97 4.61 -0.53 -15.65
N ASN A 98 4.75 0.65 -16.27
CA ASN A 98 6.04 1.35 -16.32
C ASN A 98 6.52 1.88 -14.96
N ARG A 99 5.64 1.92 -13.95
CA ARG A 99 5.95 2.38 -12.58
C ARG A 99 6.21 1.23 -11.61
N ILE A 100 6.10 -0.02 -12.06
CA ILE A 100 6.45 -1.23 -11.30
C ILE A 100 7.93 -1.52 -11.49
#